data_AF-A0A9D6PM25-F1
#
_entry.id   AF-A0A9D6PM25-F1
#
_cell.length_a   1.000
_cell.length_b   1.000
_cell.length_c   1.000
_cell.angle_alpha   90.00
_cell.angle_beta   90.00
_cell.angle_gamma   90.00
#
_symmetry.space_group_name_H-M   'P 1'
#
loop_
_entity.id
_entity.type
_entity.pdbx_description
1 polymer ?
#
loop_
_entity_poly.entity_id
_entity_poly.type
_entity_poly.pdbx_seq_one_letter_code
_entity_poly.pdbx_strand_id
1 'polypeptide(L)' 'MDSDFNLILELAQRGYADAQDLLGVMYKLGDGVSKDYKEAEKWLRLAASQGDSDAQHNLGVMYYNGEGV' A
#
# COMPACT_ATOMS: atom_id res chain seq x y z
N MET A 1 4.35 -17.44 1.68
CA MET A 1 3.92 -16.11 2.18
C MET A 1 4.59 -15.96 3.51
N ASP A 2 5.54 -15.02 3.59
CA ASP A 2 6.45 -14.89 4.71
C ASP A 2 5.75 -14.30 5.95
N SER A 3 6.27 -14.61 7.14
CA SER A 3 5.72 -14.14 8.42
C SER A 3 5.59 -12.62 8.47
N ASP A 4 6.49 -11.91 7.79
CA ASP A 4 6.52 -10.44 7.73
C ASP A 4 5.29 -9.89 6.98
N PHE A 5 4.86 -10.53 5.89
CA PHE A 5 3.65 -10.11 5.17
C PHE A 5 2.39 -10.21 6.04
N ASN A 6 2.25 -11.32 6.76
CA ASN A 6 1.07 -11.53 7.60
C ASN A 6 0.99 -10.52 8.75
N LEU A 7 2.14 -10.16 9.35
CA LEU A 7 2.19 -9.11 10.37
C LEU A 7 1.81 -7.74 9.79
N ILE A 8 2.35 -7.38 8.62
CA ILE A 8 2.01 -6.13 7.92
C ILE A 8 0.52 -6.08 7.60
N LEU A 9 -0.05 -7.19 7.12
CA LEU A 9 -1.48 -7.29 6.83
C LEU A 9 -2.33 -7.07 8.09
N GLU A 10 -1.98 -7.71 9.21
CA GLU A 10 -2.68 -7.52 10.49
C GLU A 10 -2.63 -6.06 10.96
N LEU A 11 -1.46 -5.41 10.88
CA LEU A 11 -1.30 -4.01 11.28
C LEU A 11 -2.05 -3.06 10.32
N ALA A 12 -1.97 -3.29 9.01
CA ALA A 12 -2.69 -2.49 8.03
C ALA A 12 -4.22 -2.57 8.25
N GLN A 13 -4.74 -3.77 8.54
CA GLN A 13 -6.14 -3.99 8.90
C GLN A 13 -6.56 -3.30 10.20
N ARG A 14 -5.63 -3.13 11.15
CA ARG A 14 -5.85 -2.35 12.38
C ARG A 14 -5.82 -0.84 12.19
N GLY A 15 -5.46 -0.37 11.00
CA GLY A 15 -5.49 1.06 10.67
C GLY A 15 -4.16 1.78 10.80
N TYR A 16 -3.05 1.10 11.11
CA TYR A 16 -1.74 1.75 11.21
C TYR A 16 -1.30 2.27 9.84
N ALA A 17 -1.15 3.60 9.70
CA ALA A 17 -0.86 4.25 8.43
C ALA A 17 0.42 3.71 7.78
N ASP A 18 1.53 3.63 8.53
CA ASP A 18 2.80 3.08 8.05
C ASP A 18 2.66 1.65 7.49
N ALA A 19 1.83 0.81 8.14
CA ALA A 19 1.59 -0.56 7.68
C ALA A 19 0.71 -0.60 6.44
N GLN A 20 -0.25 0.33 6.31
CA GLN A 20 -1.06 0.48 5.11
C GLN A 20 -0.22 0.99 3.92
N ASP A 21 0.67 1.95 4.14
CA ASP A 21 1.62 2.40 3.09
C ASP A 21 2.49 1.23 2.63
N LEU A 22 3.14 0.55 3.58
CA LEU A 22 4.01 -0.59 3.28
C LEU A 22 3.26 -1.70 2.53
N LEU A 23 2.06 -2.08 2.98
CA LEU A 23 1.25 -3.08 2.29
C LEU A 23 0.88 -2.64 0.87
N GLY A 24 0.56 -1.36 0.70
CA GLY A 24 0.31 -0.75 -0.60
C GLY A 24 1.51 -0.86 -1.53
N VAL A 25 2.71 -0.56 -1.03
CA VAL A 25 3.97 -0.69 -1.77
C VAL A 25 4.27 -2.15 -2.12
N MET A 26 4.01 -3.10 -1.21
CA MET A 26 4.19 -4.53 -1.49
C MET A 26 3.32 -4.99 -2.66
N TYR A 27 2.03 -4.62 -2.68
CA TYR A 27 1.16 -4.90 -3.83
C TYR A 27 1.60 -4.15 -5.09
N LYS A 28 2.11 -2.91 -4.98
CA LYS A 28 2.61 -2.14 -6.12
C LYS A 28 3.85 -2.79 -6.75
N LEU A 29 4.74 -3.37 -5.96
CA LEU A 29 5.99 -3.95 -6.44
C LEU A 29 5.90 -5.46 -6.71
N GLY A 30 4.90 -6.13 -6.13
CA GLY A 30 4.82 -7.58 -6.12
C GLY A 30 5.84 -8.21 -5.15
N ASP A 31 6.11 -7.56 -4.02
CA ASP A 31 7.05 -8.05 -3.02
C ASP A 31 6.34 -8.96 -2.02
N GLY A 32 6.71 -10.25 -1.98
CA GLY A 32 6.04 -11.27 -1.17
C GLY A 32 4.60 -11.61 -1.59
N VAL A 33 4.01 -10.87 -2.54
CA VAL A 33 2.66 -11.02 -3.08
C VAL A 33 2.60 -10.78 -4.58
N SER A 34 1.54 -11.24 -5.25
CA SER A 34 1.29 -10.87 -6.64
C SER A 34 1.07 -9.37 -6.77
N LYS A 35 1.67 -8.77 -7.80
CA LYS A 35 1.47 -7.37 -8.14
C LYS A 35 -0.01 -7.09 -8.39
N ASP A 36 -0.58 -6.14 -7.67
CA ASP A 36 -1.98 -5.72 -7.82
C ASP A 36 -2.11 -4.22 -7.54
N TYR A 37 -2.25 -3.44 -8.61
CA TYR A 37 -2.35 -1.98 -8.49
C TYR A 37 -3.65 -1.52 -7.83
N LYS A 38 -4.73 -2.31 -7.86
CA LYS A 38 -6.00 -1.94 -7.22
C LYS A 38 -5.91 -2.10 -5.70
N GLU A 39 -5.31 -3.20 -5.24
CA GLU A 39 -5.03 -3.35 -3.80
C GLU A 39 -3.98 -2.34 -3.33
N ALA A 40 -2.94 -2.07 -4.13
CA ALA A 40 -1.97 -1.02 -3.82
C ALA A 40 -2.64 0.35 -3.61
N GLU A 41 -3.45 0.79 -4.58
CA GLU A 41 -4.17 2.07 -4.49
C GLU A 41 -5.06 2.13 -3.25
N LYS A 42 -5.81 1.06 -2.96
CA LYS A 42 -6.71 0.98 -1.81
C LYS A 42 -5.96 1.20 -0.49
N TRP A 43 -4.85 0.50 -0.28
CA TRP A 43 -4.08 0.62 0.97
C TRP A 43 -3.38 1.97 1.08
N LEU A 44 -2.80 2.47 -0.01
CA LEU A 44 -2.18 3.79 -0.04
C LEU A 44 -3.20 4.91 0.20
N ARG A 45 -4.44 4.80 -0.31
CA ARG A 45 -5.52 5.77 -0.03
C ARG A 45 -5.86 5.83 1.45
N LEU A 46 -5.90 4.67 2.13
CA LEU A 46 -6.16 4.62 3.56
C LEU A 46 -5.03 5.32 4.34
N ALA A 47 -3.76 5.00 4.08
CA ALA A 47 -2.62 5.67 4.71
C ALA A 47 -2.61 7.18 4.41
N ALA A 48 -2.77 7.57 3.14
CA ALA A 48 -2.77 8.97 2.71
C ALA A 48 -3.88 9.79 3.38
N SER A 49 -5.06 9.20 3.60
CA SER A 49 -6.18 9.84 4.32
C SER A 49 -5.88 10.15 5.78
N GLN A 50 -4.91 9.44 6.37
CA GLN A 50 -4.43 9.68 7.73
C GLN A 50 -3.30 10.72 7.78
N GLY A 51 -2.90 11.27 6.63
CA GLY A 51 -1.83 12.26 6.53
C GLY A 51 -0.45 11.67 6.28
N ASP A 52 -0.35 10.37 5.97
CA ASP A 52 0.92 9.74 5.60
C ASP A 52 1.45 10.35 4.29
N SER A 53 2.61 11.01 4.38
CA SER A 53 3.20 11.73 3.25
C SER A 53 3.77 10.80 2.18
N ASP A 54 4.27 9.63 2.58
CA ASP A 54 4.87 8.66 1.67
C ASP A 54 3.77 7.98 0.85
N ALA A 55 2.65 7.65 1.48
CA ALA A 55 1.46 7.14 0.81
C ALA A 55 0.86 8.17 -0.17
N GLN A 56 0.81 9.45 0.22
CA GLN A 56 0.37 10.53 -0.69
C GLN A 56 1.28 10.64 -1.92
N HIS A 57 2.60 10.58 -1.71
CA HIS A 57 3.57 10.57 -2.80
C HIS A 57 3.40 9.34 -3.70
N ASN A 58 3.29 8.15 -3.11
CA ASN A 58 3.12 6.88 -3.80
C ASN A 58 1.84 6.87 -4.66
N LEU A 59 0.72 7.40 -4.16
CA LEU A 59 -0.51 7.59 -4.96
C LEU A 59 -0.31 8.55 -6.13
N GLY A 60 0.38 9.67 -5.88
CA GLY A 60 0.69 10.63 -6.94
C GLY A 60 1.49 9.99 -8.08
N VAL A 61 2.50 9.17 -7.73
CA VAL A 61 3.28 8.41 -8.71
C VAL A 61 2.42 7.38 -9.44
N MET A 62 1.56 6.65 -8.74
CA MET A 62 0.67 5.67 -9.37
C MET A 62 -0.26 6.32 -10.40
N TYR A 63 -0.91 7.44 -10.06
CA TYR A 63 -1.77 8.15 -11.00
C TYR A 63 -1.00 8.75 -12.17
N TYR A 64 0.20 9.28 -11.93
CA TYR A 64 1.06 9.79 -12.99
C TYR A 64 1.44 8.69 -13.99
N ASN A 65 1.70 7.47 -13.50
CA ASN A 65 2.07 6.32 -14.33
C ASN A 65 0.87 5.61 -14.97
N GLY A 66 -0.37 5.97 -14.62
CA GLY A 66 -1.56 5.22 -15.02
C GLY A 66 -1.67 3.83 -14.36
N GLU A 67 -1.05 3.64 -13.19
CA GLU A 67 -1.14 2.41 -12.42
C GLU A 67 -2.38 2.46 -11.51
N GLY A 68 -3.38 1.61 -11.77
CA GLY A 68 -4.62 1.56 -10.98
C GLY A 68 -5.85 2.16 -11.66
N VAL A 69 -5.70 2.72 -12.87
CA VAL A 69 -6.81 3.23 -13.72
C VAL A 69 -7.22 2.27 -14.83
#